data_AF-A0A9R1FDU2-F1
#
_entry.id   AF-A0A9R1FDU2-F1
#
_cell.length_a   1.000
_cell.length_b   1.000
_cell.length_c   1.000
_cell.angle_alpha   90.00
_cell.angle_beta   90.00
_cell.angle_gamma   90.00
#
_symmetry.space_group_name_H-M   'P 1'
#
loop_
_entity.id
_entity.type
_entity.pdbx_description
1 polymer ?
#
loop_
_entity_poly.entity_id
_entity_poly.type
_entity_poly.pdbx_seq_one_letter_code
_entity_poly.pdbx_strand_id
1 'polypeptide(L)'
;MIEFDLDRHILALISAPPTINESRHFFDMREVIQIMDGTVGIAILSHYYHNIQMWQRKVNCQGATKWELWKTIDMHNIDGIPPGVEGVRPGLLFRLRYAEDTDEIFLHVGHNVYMVQLKSMQSKKLCESGCVSAHHSFKSFCMPGTTIVGGCDGSHT
;
A
#
# COMPACT_ATOMS: atom_id res chain seq x y z
N MET A 1 0.88 6.04 -15.27
CA MET A 1 -0.03 5.66 -14.16
C MET A 1 -1.32 6.45 -14.33
N ILE A 2 -2.47 5.95 -13.89
CA ILE A 2 -3.73 6.68 -13.97
C ILE A 2 -4.15 7.18 -12.60
N GLU A 3 -4.81 8.34 -12.55
CA GLU A 3 -5.46 8.89 -11.37
C GLU A 3 -6.90 9.23 -11.71
N PHE A 4 -7.82 8.91 -10.81
CA PHE A 4 -9.23 9.29 -10.92
C PHE A 4 -9.57 10.32 -9.84
N ASP A 5 -9.91 11.53 -10.26
CA ASP A 5 -10.45 12.58 -9.40
C ASP A 5 -11.96 12.34 -9.25
N LEU A 6 -12.37 11.92 -8.04
CA LEU A 6 -13.77 11.61 -7.73
C LEU A 6 -14.67 12.85 -7.77
N ASP A 7 -14.18 14.02 -7.36
CA ASP A 7 -14.98 15.24 -7.32
C ASP A 7 -15.24 15.75 -8.74
N ARG A 8 -14.20 15.74 -9.57
CA ARG A 8 -14.27 16.26 -10.95
C ARG A 8 -14.71 15.21 -11.96
N HIS A 9 -14.74 13.94 -11.57
CA HIS A 9 -15.00 12.80 -12.46
C HIS A 9 -14.01 12.73 -13.63
N ILE A 10 -12.73 13.03 -13.37
CA ILE A 10 -11.68 13.09 -14.38
C ILE A 10 -10.72 11.91 -14.22
N LEU A 11 -10.43 11.24 -15.34
CA LEU A 11 -9.33 10.28 -15.44
C LEU A 11 -8.11 10.98 -16.08
N ALA A 12 -7.00 11.06 -15.34
CA ALA A 12 -5.77 11.69 -15.80
C ALA A 12 -4.63 10.68 -15.91
N LEU A 13 -3.76 10.89 -16.89
CA LEU A 13 -2.47 10.21 -16.95
C LEU A 13 -1.46 11.01 -16.13
N ILE A 14 -0.82 10.35 -15.17
CA ILE A 14 0.24 10.95 -14.36
C ILE A 14 1.56 10.22 -14.55
N SER A 15 2.64 10.97 -14.31
CA SER A 15 3.99 10.45 -14.24
C SER A 15 4.05 9.33 -13.19
N ALA A 16 5.00 8.42 -13.34
CA ALA A 16 5.23 7.35 -12.38
C ALA A 16 6.61 7.51 -11.75
N PRO A 17 6.85 6.97 -10.55
CA PRO A 17 8.18 6.94 -9.94
C PRO A 17 9.23 6.32 -10.88
N PRO A 18 10.47 6.83 -10.92
CA PRO A 18 11.53 6.33 -11.81
C PRO A 18 11.77 4.81 -11.73
N THR A 19 11.67 4.21 -10.55
CA THR A 19 11.93 2.78 -10.32
C THR A 19 10.68 1.91 -10.46
N ILE A 20 9.54 2.47 -10.87
CA ILE A 20 8.28 1.72 -10.95
C ILE A 20 8.40 0.49 -11.86
N ASN A 21 9.14 0.61 -12.97
CA ASN A 21 9.25 -0.45 -13.98
C ASN A 21 10.39 -1.45 -13.72
N GLU A 22 11.17 -1.27 -12.64
CA GLU A 22 12.21 -2.24 -12.24
C GLU A 22 11.59 -3.52 -11.68
N SER A 23 10.36 -3.44 -11.18
CA SER A 23 9.56 -4.57 -10.70
C SER A 23 8.85 -5.30 -11.85
N ARG A 24 9.56 -6.17 -12.58
CA ARG A 24 8.99 -7.05 -13.64
C ARG A 24 8.69 -8.47 -13.15
N HIS A 25 8.12 -8.62 -11.97
CA HIS A 25 7.79 -9.95 -11.45
C HIS A 25 6.28 -10.19 -11.39
N PHE A 26 5.92 -11.47 -11.29
CA PHE A 26 4.54 -11.97 -11.24
C PHE A 26 3.68 -11.40 -10.10
N PHE A 27 4.26 -10.63 -9.17
CA PHE A 27 3.60 -10.12 -7.96
C PHE A 27 3.75 -8.60 -7.88
N ASP A 28 2.70 -7.95 -7.39
CA ASP A 28 2.70 -6.51 -7.20
C ASP A 28 3.63 -6.15 -6.02
N MET A 29 4.68 -5.41 -6.34
CA MET A 29 5.70 -4.90 -5.42
C MET A 29 5.45 -3.46 -5.03
N ARG A 30 4.31 -2.91 -5.43
CA ARG A 30 3.96 -1.52 -5.30
C ARG A 30 2.74 -1.44 -4.39
N GLU A 31 2.72 -0.42 -3.57
CA GLU A 31 1.56 -0.12 -2.75
C GLU A 31 1.34 1.38 -2.74
N VAL A 32 0.08 1.80 -2.91
CA VAL A 32 -0.32 3.19 -2.67
C VAL A 32 -0.34 3.40 -1.16
N ILE A 33 0.38 4.41 -0.70
CA ILE A 33 0.50 4.72 0.72
C ILE A 33 0.02 6.15 0.98
N GLN A 34 -0.40 6.40 2.21
CA GLN A 34 -0.57 7.76 2.71
C GLN A 34 0.72 8.17 3.42
N ILE A 35 1.28 9.31 3.04
CA ILE A 35 2.44 9.94 3.68
C ILE A 35 1.93 11.03 4.63
N MET A 36 2.84 11.71 5.32
CA MET A 36 2.57 12.89 6.15
C MET A 36 1.57 13.85 5.50
N ASP A 37 0.66 14.35 6.34
CA ASP A 37 -0.36 15.35 6.00
C ASP A 37 -1.37 14.87 4.94
N GLY A 38 -1.53 13.55 4.80
CA GLY A 38 -2.47 12.95 3.86
C GLY A 38 -1.98 12.93 2.41
N THR A 39 -0.69 13.22 2.18
CA THR A 39 -0.09 13.23 0.85
C THR A 39 -0.05 11.82 0.27
N VAL A 40 -0.51 11.64 -0.97
CA VAL A 40 -0.44 10.34 -1.66
C VAL A 40 1.00 9.98 -1.97
N GLY A 41 1.37 8.74 -1.65
CA GLY A 41 2.66 8.15 -1.93
C GLY A 41 2.56 6.80 -2.62
N ILE A 42 3.70 6.30 -3.08
CA ILE A 42 3.87 4.92 -3.55
C ILE A 42 5.10 4.35 -2.87
N ALA A 43 4.94 3.21 -2.22
CA ALA A 43 6.07 2.41 -1.78
C ALA A 43 6.34 1.29 -2.79
N ILE A 44 7.62 1.12 -3.13
CA ILE A 44 8.10 0.20 -4.16
C ILE A 44 9.17 -0.66 -3.52
N LEU A 45 8.99 -1.98 -3.60
CA LEU A 45 10.07 -2.89 -3.30
C LEU A 45 11.03 -2.97 -4.49
N SER A 46 12.28 -2.61 -4.24
CA SER A 46 13.31 -2.31 -5.24
C SER A 46 14.59 -3.09 -4.94
N HIS A 47 15.55 -3.05 -5.86
CA HIS A 47 16.87 -3.66 -5.72
C HIS A 47 16.80 -5.13 -5.24
N TYR A 48 16.15 -6.00 -6.03
CA TYR A 48 16.00 -7.43 -5.71
C TYR A 48 15.46 -7.70 -4.29
N TYR A 49 14.47 -6.91 -3.88
CA TYR A 49 13.82 -7.06 -2.58
C TYR A 49 14.67 -6.67 -1.37
N HIS A 50 15.75 -5.89 -1.55
CA HIS A 50 16.54 -5.40 -0.42
C HIS A 50 16.08 -4.03 0.09
N ASN A 51 15.36 -3.27 -0.73
CA ASN A 51 15.04 -1.88 -0.39
C ASN A 51 13.56 -1.57 -0.63
N ILE A 52 12.91 -0.98 0.36
CA ILE A 52 11.59 -0.35 0.17
C ILE A 52 11.83 1.13 -0.09
N GLN A 53 11.59 1.58 -1.32
CA GLN A 53 11.62 2.98 -1.69
C GLN A 53 10.22 3.58 -1.56
N MET A 54 10.09 4.62 -0.75
CA MET A 54 8.85 5.37 -0.57
C MET A 54 8.95 6.68 -1.34
N TRP A 55 8.05 6.84 -2.30
CA TRP A 55 7.97 7.99 -3.18
C TRP A 55 6.77 8.83 -2.79
N GLN A 56 6.99 10.13 -2.59
CA GLN A 56 5.92 11.08 -2.36
C GLN A 56 5.54 11.79 -3.65
N ARG A 57 4.24 12.01 -3.83
CA ARG A 57 3.72 12.82 -4.92
C ARG A 57 3.81 14.29 -4.54
N LYS A 58 4.41 15.10 -5.41
CA LYS A 58 4.34 16.55 -5.33
C LYS A 58 3.65 17.12 -6.56
N VAL A 59 2.76 18.06 -6.31
CA VAL A 59 2.08 18.83 -7.35
C VAL A 59 2.63 20.25 -7.30
N ASN A 60 3.13 20.75 -8.43
CA ASN A 60 3.61 22.12 -8.49
C ASN A 60 2.46 23.12 -8.70
N CYS A 61 2.75 24.42 -8.68
CA CYS A 61 1.75 25.48 -8.87
C CYS A 61 1.03 25.43 -10.23
N GLN A 62 1.58 24.72 -11.21
CA GLN A 62 1.01 24.53 -12.55
C GLN A 62 0.18 23.24 -12.64
N GLY A 63 -0.02 22.52 -11.53
CA GLY A 63 -0.75 21.25 -11.50
C GLY A 63 0.06 20.06 -12.03
N ALA A 64 1.34 20.25 -12.40
CA ALA A 64 2.17 19.15 -12.87
C ALA A 64 2.63 18.28 -11.70
N THR A 65 2.50 16.96 -11.89
CA THR A 65 2.83 15.95 -10.88
C THR A 65 4.25 15.43 -11.06
N LYS A 66 5.04 15.48 -9.99
CA LYS A 66 6.38 14.91 -9.89
C LYS A 66 6.44 13.94 -8.71
N TRP A 67 7.18 12.85 -8.88
CA TRP A 67 7.52 11.93 -7.80
C TRP A 67 8.89 12.29 -7.24
N GLU A 68 8.98 12.32 -5.91
CA GLU A 68 10.24 12.53 -5.19
C GLU A 68 10.47 11.38 -4.22
N LEU A 69 11.70 10.87 -4.18
CA LEU A 69 12.07 9.85 -3.21
C LEU A 69 12.04 10.49 -1.82
N TRP A 70 11.15 9.98 -0.97
CA TRP A 70 10.99 10.48 0.39
C TRP A 70 11.85 9.71 1.38
N LYS A 71 11.83 8.38 1.30
CA LYS A 71 12.56 7.50 2.21
C LYS A 71 12.97 6.22 1.50
N THR A 72 14.14 5.69 1.83
CA THR A 72 14.55 4.33 1.47
C THR A 72 14.77 3.55 2.76
N ILE A 73 14.17 2.37 2.85
CA ILE A 73 14.34 1.45 3.96
C ILE A 73 15.14 0.27 3.45
N ASP A 74 16.26 -0.02 4.11
CA ASP A 74 17.00 -1.25 3.91
C ASP A 74 16.31 -2.37 4.70
N MET A 75 15.96 -3.46 4.02
CA MET A 75 15.30 -4.60 4.65
C MET A 75 16.19 -5.31 5.68
N HIS A 76 17.51 -5.18 5.59
CA HIS A 76 18.43 -5.71 6.59
C HIS A 76 18.33 -4.98 7.93
N ASN A 77 17.78 -3.76 7.95
CA ASN A 77 17.59 -2.98 9.17
C ASN A 77 16.24 -3.27 9.86
N ILE A 78 15.41 -4.16 9.29
CA ILE A 78 14.12 -4.52 9.88
C ILE A 78 14.33 -5.72 10.83
N ASP A 79 14.24 -5.45 12.12
CA ASP A 79 14.40 -6.47 13.15
C ASP A 79 13.25 -7.48 13.12
N GLY A 80 13.57 -8.76 13.32
CA GLY A 80 12.58 -9.85 13.39
C GLY A 80 12.18 -10.45 12.03
N ILE A 81 12.68 -9.89 10.92
CA ILE A 81 12.61 -10.57 9.62
C ILE A 81 13.84 -11.46 9.49
N PRO A 82 13.68 -12.79 9.35
CA PRO A 82 14.81 -13.68 9.22
C PRO A 82 15.59 -13.32 7.95
N PRO A 83 16.94 -13.22 8.02
CA PRO A 83 17.75 -13.02 6.83
C PRO A 83 17.47 -14.15 5.85
N GLY A 84 17.27 -13.81 4.57
CA GLY A 84 17.19 -14.84 3.53
C GLY A 84 18.45 -15.69 3.59
N VAL A 85 18.31 -17.00 3.74
CA VAL A 85 19.46 -17.91 3.81
C VAL A 85 20.22 -17.80 2.50
N GLU A 86 21.51 -17.48 2.57
CA GLU A 86 22.38 -17.37 1.41
C GLU A 86 22.33 -18.69 0.61
N GLY A 87 21.87 -18.63 -0.66
CA GLY A 87 21.78 -19.80 -1.54
C GLY A 87 20.44 -20.56 -1.53
N VAL A 88 19.59 -20.42 -0.50
CA VAL A 88 18.19 -20.89 -0.56
C VAL A 88 17.35 -19.66 -0.82
N ARG A 89 17.10 -19.34 -2.09
CA ARG A 89 16.09 -18.34 -2.44
C ARG A 89 14.74 -18.98 -2.10
N PRO A 90 14.07 -18.65 -0.98
CA PRO A 90 12.68 -19.05 -0.86
C PRO A 90 11.96 -18.34 -2.00
N GLY A 91 10.88 -18.92 -2.51
CA GLY A 91 9.95 -18.22 -3.40
C GLY A 91 9.36 -17.02 -2.68
N LEU A 92 10.13 -15.93 -2.61
CA LEU A 92 9.90 -14.77 -1.80
C LEU A 92 8.89 -13.91 -2.54
N LEU A 93 7.63 -14.19 -2.24
CA LEU A 93 6.52 -13.35 -2.63
C LEU A 93 6.55 -12.16 -1.70
N PHE A 94 7.12 -11.05 -2.13
CA PHE A 94 7.02 -9.80 -1.41
C PHE A 94 5.86 -8.98 -1.98
N ARG A 95 4.75 -8.98 -1.25
CA ARG A 95 3.69 -7.99 -1.41
C ARG A 95 3.84 -6.97 -0.29
N LEU A 96 3.74 -5.71 -0.67
CA LEU A 96 3.69 -4.60 0.27
C LEU A 96 2.23 -4.20 0.47
N ARG A 97 1.86 -3.88 1.70
CA ARG A 97 0.58 -3.25 2.02
C ARG A 97 0.75 -2.20 3.10
N TYR A 98 0.06 -1.06 3.00
CA TYR A 98 0.13 0.01 4.00
C TYR A 98 -1.18 0.11 4.79
N ALA A 99 -1.06 0.29 6.09
CA ALA A 99 -2.19 0.67 6.94
C ALA A 99 -2.15 2.18 7.16
N GLU A 100 -3.11 2.89 6.55
CA GLU A 100 -3.19 4.36 6.56
C GLU A 100 -3.16 4.97 7.97
N ASP A 101 -3.69 4.27 8.97
CA ASP A 101 -3.84 4.78 10.33
C ASP A 101 -2.65 4.50 11.26
N THR A 102 -1.75 3.56 10.91
CA THR A 102 -0.77 3.01 11.88
C THR A 102 0.70 3.13 11.48
N ASP A 103 1.01 3.68 10.30
CA ASP A 103 2.39 3.75 9.76
C ASP A 103 3.08 2.37 9.73
N GLU A 104 2.26 1.35 9.47
CA GLU A 104 2.66 -0.05 9.41
C GLU A 104 2.59 -0.54 7.96
N ILE A 105 3.56 -1.38 7.62
CA ILE A 105 3.53 -2.14 6.36
C ILE A 105 3.41 -3.62 6.63
N PHE A 106 2.68 -4.32 5.77
CA PHE A 106 2.69 -5.78 5.73
C PHE A 106 3.66 -6.23 4.64
N LEU A 107 4.55 -7.15 5.02
CA LEU A 107 5.52 -7.78 4.15
C LEU A 107 5.27 -9.28 4.11
N HIS A 108 5.10 -9.81 2.91
CA HIS A 108 5.16 -11.24 2.69
C HIS A 108 6.63 -11.64 2.48
N VAL A 109 7.13 -12.61 3.26
CA VAL A 109 8.49 -13.14 3.16
C VAL A 109 8.38 -14.66 3.08
N GLY A 110 8.44 -15.19 1.85
CA GLY A 110 8.15 -16.59 1.56
C GLY A 110 6.69 -16.92 1.86
N HIS A 111 6.45 -17.85 2.78
CA HIS A 111 5.12 -18.20 3.28
C HIS A 111 4.70 -17.40 4.53
N ASN A 112 5.48 -16.44 4.99
CA ASN A 112 5.20 -15.74 6.24
C ASN A 112 4.71 -14.32 5.96
N VAL A 113 3.77 -13.83 6.77
CA VAL A 113 3.35 -12.43 6.77
C VAL A 113 3.91 -11.75 8.01
N TYR A 114 4.60 -10.64 7.79
CA TYR A 114 5.14 -9.78 8.83
C TYR A 114 4.45 -8.43 8.79
N MET A 115 4.13 -7.89 9.95
CA MET A 115 3.78 -6.49 10.12
C MET A 115 5.01 -5.75 10.60
N VAL A 116 5.40 -4.68 9.92
CA VAL A 116 6.58 -3.87 10.24
C VAL A 116 6.12 -2.47 10.62
N GLN A 117 6.55 -2.00 11.79
CA GLN A 117 6.39 -0.61 12.17
C GLN A 117 7.52 0.24 11.60
N LEU A 118 7.17 1.21 10.74
CA LEU A 118 8.15 1.99 9.97
C LEU A 118 9.00 2.96 10.80
N LYS A 119 8.56 3.28 12.02
CA LYS A 119 9.30 4.15 12.96
C LYS A 119 10.33 3.40 13.77
N SER A 120 9.96 2.22 14.30
CA SER A 120 10.81 1.41 15.17
C SER A 120 11.64 0.39 14.39
N MET A 121 11.28 0.12 13.13
CA MET A 121 11.81 -0.97 12.29
C MET A 121 11.69 -2.35 12.94
N GLN A 122 10.80 -2.50 13.91
CA GLN A 122 10.47 -3.78 14.51
C GLN A 122 9.40 -4.48 13.67
N SER A 123 9.57 -5.78 13.49
CA SER A 123 8.57 -6.61 12.85
C SER A 123 7.93 -7.61 13.81
N LYS A 124 6.70 -7.98 13.49
CA LYS A 124 5.96 -9.05 14.14
C LYS A 124 5.44 -10.02 13.08
N LYS A 125 5.81 -11.29 13.19
CA LYS A 125 5.21 -12.36 12.38
C LYS A 125 3.73 -12.49 12.77
N LEU A 126 2.83 -12.38 11.80
CA LEU A 126 1.39 -12.51 12.02
C LEU A 126 0.90 -13.94 11.77
N CYS A 127 1.30 -14.53 10.65
CA CYS A 127 0.85 -15.87 10.27
C CYS A 127 1.77 -16.52 9.22
N GLU A 128 1.55 -17.81 9.03
CA GLU A 128 2.04 -18.58 7.89
C GLU A 128 0.92 -18.67 6.87
N SER A 129 1.10 -18.07 5.70
CA SER A 129 0.18 -18.12 4.58
C SER A 129 0.67 -19.13 3.53
N GLY A 130 -0.11 -20.21 3.35
CA GLY A 130 0.11 -21.21 2.30
C GLY A 130 -0.18 -20.71 0.87
N CYS A 131 -0.91 -19.58 0.74
CA CYS A 131 -1.19 -18.95 -0.55
C CYS A 131 -1.19 -17.43 -0.42
N VAL A 132 -0.31 -16.75 -1.17
CA VAL A 132 -0.42 -15.31 -1.42
C VAL A 132 -1.54 -15.08 -2.43
N SER A 133 -2.77 -15.35 -2.01
CA SER A 133 -3.96 -14.95 -2.74
C SER A 133 -4.01 -13.42 -2.78
N ALA A 134 -4.43 -12.86 -3.91
CA ALA A 134 -4.55 -11.43 -4.17
C ALA A 134 -5.68 -10.77 -3.35
N HIS A 135 -5.65 -10.94 -2.02
CA HIS A 135 -6.57 -10.26 -1.12
C HIS A 135 -6.07 -8.84 -0.94
N HIS A 136 -6.80 -7.86 -1.46
CA HIS A 136 -6.67 -6.45 -1.09
C HIS A 136 -7.32 -6.26 0.28
N SER A 137 -6.61 -5.67 1.26
CA SER A 137 -7.26 -5.31 2.53
C SER A 137 -8.18 -4.14 2.21
N PHE A 138 -9.48 -4.40 2.21
CA PHE A 138 -10.48 -3.38 2.04
C PHE A 138 -11.07 -3.06 3.41
N LYS A 139 -10.92 -1.82 3.88
CA LYS A 139 -11.66 -1.32 5.03
C LYS A 139 -13.03 -0.87 4.50
N SER A 140 -14.05 -1.73 4.62
CA SER A 140 -15.41 -1.33 4.28
C SER A 140 -15.94 -0.38 5.36
N PHE A 141 -16.37 0.83 4.97
CA PHE A 141 -17.14 1.71 5.85
C PHE A 141 -18.61 1.25 5.82
N CYS A 142 -19.15 0.81 6.95
CA CYS A 142 -20.59 0.64 7.10
C CYS A 142 -21.20 2.02 7.35
N MET A 143 -21.96 2.52 6.37
CA MET A 143 -22.84 3.67 6.60
C MET A 143 -23.91 3.27 7.64
N PRO A 144 -24.08 4.02 8.76
CA PRO A 144 -25.21 3.80 9.66
C PRO A 144 -26.49 3.98 8.86
N GLY A 145 -27.35 2.96 8.83
CA GLY A 145 -28.55 2.95 8.01
C GLY A 145 -29.46 4.13 8.33
N THR A 146 -29.66 5.02 7.34
CA THR A 146 -30.71 6.03 7.39
C THR A 146 -32.05 5.29 7.42
N THR A 147 -32.66 5.20 8.60
CA THR A 147 -34.01 4.66 8.74
C THR A 147 -34.96 5.69 8.14
N ILE A 148 -35.34 5.50 6.88
CA ILE A 148 -36.44 6.25 6.26
C ILE A 148 -37.72 5.82 6.99
N VAL A 149 -38.14 6.66 7.94
CA VAL A 149 -39.46 6.57 8.58
C VAL A 149 -40.48 6.84 7.48
N GLY A 150 -41.10 5.77 6.97
CA GLY A 150 -42.23 5.85 6.06
C GLY A 150 -43.44 6.36 6.81
N GLY A 151 -43.76 7.64 6.64
CA GLY A 151 -45.05 8.20 7.03
C GLY A 151 -46.15 7.61 6.15
N CYS A 152 -47.06 6.86 6.74
CA CYS A 152 -48.32 6.48 6.13
C CYS A 152 -49.38 7.50 6.58
N ASP A 153 -49.57 8.56 5.80
CA ASP A 153 -50.78 9.39 5.87
C ASP A 153 -51.84 8.76 4.97
N GLY A 154 -53.04 8.57 5.54
CA GLY A 154 -54.15 7.84 4.92
C GLY A 154 -54.93 8.62 3.86
N SER A 155 -55.90 7.95 3.24
CA SER A 155 -57.15 8.61 2.83
C SER A 155 -58.28 7.59 2.68
N HIS A 156 -59.43 8.03 3.18
CA HIS A 156 -60.76 7.46 3.00
C HIS A 156 -61.17 7.49 1.53
N THR A 157 -61.92 6.48 1.09
CA THR A 157 -63.31 6.62 0.62
C THR A 157 -64.02 5.28 0.67
#